data_AF-A0A833RRF7-F1
#
_entry.id   AF-A0A833RRF7-F1
#
_cell.length_a   1.000
_cell.length_b   1.000
_cell.length_c   1.000
_cell.angle_alpha   90.00
_cell.angle_beta   90.00
_cell.angle_gamma   90.00
#
_symmetry.space_group_name_H-M   'P 1'
#
loop_
_entity.id
_entity.type
_entity.pdbx_description
1 polymer ?
#
loop_
_entity_poly.entity_id
_entity_poly.type
_entity_poly.pdbx_seq_one_letter_code
_entity_poly.pdbx_strand_id
1 'polypeptide(L)'
;MRFRITEQYQSISDRALSMPANTAELMELKSFIKITREVTLKTLEQNLYQIIKHILLLSDYRLLSDIEIITNNEAFQWYHKVPDILEENESIVAIKTLEFQQGLREELESYAKQVDEIEHWGDIAEVYKYQKKTQTLENRLIAAMDKIDKFNEEEASFGWDITQYPRRKQIADQLKPFKQLFDAICDFLTKHDKWLNSMIGSYNPEDIDNDVGYAFRSDIFSTL
;
A
#
# COMPACT_ATOMS: atom_id res chain seq x y z
N MET A 1 5.25 25.96 30.05
CA MET A 1 4.73 26.34 28.71
C MET A 1 5.83 26.35 27.65
N ARG A 2 7.03 26.91 27.92
CA ARG A 2 8.13 27.04 26.93
C ARG A 2 8.78 25.72 26.48
N PHE A 3 9.08 24.80 27.41
CA PHE A 3 9.59 23.45 27.07
C PHE A 3 8.70 22.68 26.08
N ARG A 4 7.38 22.91 26.17
CA ARG A 4 6.38 22.22 25.37
C ARG A 4 6.41 22.62 23.88
N ILE A 5 6.96 23.79 23.54
CA ILE A 5 7.08 24.27 22.15
C ILE A 5 8.30 23.65 21.48
N THR A 6 9.44 23.63 22.18
CA THR A 6 10.66 22.98 21.69
C THR A 6 10.42 21.49 21.45
N GLU A 7 9.73 20.81 22.38
CA GLU A 7 9.33 19.40 22.22
C GLU A 7 8.40 19.19 21.01
N GLN A 8 7.46 20.12 20.75
CA GLN A 8 6.57 20.04 19.60
C GLN A 8 7.33 20.21 18.28
N TYR A 9 8.26 21.18 18.20
CA TYR A 9 9.11 21.34 17.02
C TYR A 9 10.01 20.12 16.80
N GLN A 10 10.57 19.56 17.86
CA GLN A 10 11.40 18.37 17.78
C GLN A 10 10.59 17.15 17.30
N SER A 11 9.38 16.95 17.82
CA SER A 11 8.50 15.87 17.36
C SER A 11 8.09 16.03 15.89
N ILE A 12 7.87 17.26 15.42
CA ILE A 12 7.63 17.55 14.00
C ILE A 12 8.85 17.18 13.16
N SER A 13 10.03 17.60 13.60
CA SER A 13 11.30 17.31 12.93
C SER A 13 11.57 15.80 12.84
N ASP A 14 11.45 15.08 13.94
CA ASP A 14 11.71 13.63 14.00
C ASP A 14 10.75 12.87 13.07
N ARG A 15 9.49 13.29 13.00
CA ARG A 15 8.51 12.69 12.09
C ARG A 15 8.76 13.08 10.63
N ALA A 16 9.12 14.33 10.36
CA ALA A 16 9.47 14.80 9.01
C ALA A 16 10.76 14.16 8.47
N LEU A 17 11.71 13.80 9.33
CA LEU A 17 12.93 13.10 8.91
C LEU A 17 12.75 11.57 8.86
N SER A 18 11.59 11.05 9.26
CA SER A 18 11.31 9.63 9.18
C SER A 18 11.20 9.19 7.71
N MET A 19 11.89 8.09 7.37
CA MET A 19 11.85 7.54 6.03
C MET A 19 10.73 6.51 5.95
N PRO A 20 9.69 6.72 5.12
CA PRO A 20 8.55 5.82 5.08
C PRO A 20 8.97 4.45 4.52
N ALA A 21 8.67 3.37 5.25
CA ALA A 21 9.03 2.01 4.87
C ALA A 21 8.04 1.41 3.87
N ASN A 22 6.81 1.91 3.86
CA ASN A 22 5.75 1.45 2.99
C ASN A 22 4.89 2.61 2.48
N THR A 23 4.04 2.30 1.51
CA THR A 23 3.06 3.22 0.94
C THR A 23 2.21 3.93 1.99
N ALA A 24 1.66 3.21 2.98
CA ALA A 24 0.76 3.80 3.96
C ALA A 24 1.49 4.84 4.82
N GLU A 25 2.70 4.52 5.29
CA GLU A 25 3.55 5.45 6.03
C GLU A 25 3.93 6.69 5.21
N LEU A 26 4.19 6.53 3.91
CA LEU A 26 4.47 7.66 3.02
C LEU A 26 3.28 8.62 2.94
N MET A 27 2.08 8.08 2.87
CA MET A 27 0.86 8.88 2.72
C MET A 27 0.42 9.49 4.06
N GLU A 28 0.60 8.78 5.17
CA GLU A 28 0.47 9.36 6.52
C GLU A 28 1.46 10.51 6.74
N LEU A 29 2.70 10.37 6.28
CA LEU A 29 3.72 11.40 6.36
C LEU A 29 3.34 12.65 5.54
N LYS A 30 2.84 12.45 4.31
CA LYS A 30 2.27 13.52 3.48
C LYS A 30 1.14 14.26 4.19
N SER A 31 0.18 13.51 4.74
CA SER A 31 -0.96 14.05 5.52
C SER A 31 -0.49 14.91 6.69
N PHE A 32 0.42 14.35 7.48
CA PHE A 32 0.99 14.99 8.65
C PHE A 32 1.66 16.32 8.30
N ILE A 33 2.41 16.37 7.19
CA ILE A 33 3.14 17.57 6.79
C ILE A 33 2.22 18.66 6.29
N LYS A 34 1.17 18.30 5.54
CA LYS A 34 0.14 19.25 5.12
C LYS A 34 -0.52 19.90 6.34
N ILE A 35 -1.01 19.10 7.29
CA ILE A 35 -1.62 19.59 8.54
C ILE A 35 -0.62 20.44 9.32
N THR A 36 0.64 20.00 9.39
CA THR A 36 1.69 20.72 10.09
C THR A 36 1.92 22.11 9.50
N ARG A 37 1.98 22.23 8.18
CA ARG A 37 2.12 23.53 7.49
C ARG A 37 0.89 24.40 7.65
N GLU A 38 -0.31 23.84 7.50
CA GLU A 38 -1.54 24.62 7.44
C GLU A 38 -2.03 25.09 8.81
N VAL A 39 -1.79 24.31 9.87
CA VAL A 39 -2.37 24.51 11.21
C VAL A 39 -1.28 24.60 12.28
N THR A 40 -0.41 23.59 12.38
CA THR A 40 0.50 23.44 13.53
C THR A 40 1.55 24.54 13.57
N LEU A 41 2.20 24.85 12.45
CA LEU A 41 3.20 25.92 12.37
C LEU A 41 2.62 27.29 12.70
N LYS A 42 1.42 27.62 12.20
CA LYS A 42 0.73 28.88 12.53
C LYS A 42 0.44 28.98 14.02
N THR A 43 0.04 27.88 14.65
CA THR A 43 -0.23 27.84 16.09
C THR A 43 1.07 28.01 16.89
N LEU A 44 2.16 27.37 16.47
CA LEU A 44 3.48 27.50 17.09
C LEU A 44 4.04 28.93 16.94
N GLU A 45 3.84 29.58 15.80
CA GLU A 45 4.20 30.97 15.56
C GLU A 45 3.45 31.92 16.51
N GLN A 46 2.13 31.73 16.68
CA GLN A 46 1.34 32.50 17.65
C GLN A 46 1.84 32.30 19.08
N ASN A 47 2.21 31.07 19.45
CA ASN A 47 2.77 30.78 20.77
C ASN A 47 4.14 31.44 20.98
N LEU A 48 5.01 31.46 19.96
CA LEU A 48 6.27 32.20 19.98
C LEU A 48 6.04 33.70 20.17
N TYR A 49 5.04 34.27 19.50
CA TYR A 49 4.68 35.68 19.66
C TYR A 49 4.22 36.00 21.09
N GLN A 50 3.44 35.10 21.73
CA GLN A 50 3.07 35.25 23.15
C GLN A 50 4.30 35.17 24.06
N ILE A 51 5.28 34.33 23.74
CA ILE A 51 6.55 34.25 24.49
C ILE A 51 7.31 35.58 24.38
N ILE A 52 7.43 36.17 23.19
CA ILE A 52 8.07 37.48 23.00
C ILE A 52 7.39 38.55 23.86
N LYS A 53 6.06 38.64 23.82
CA LYS A 53 5.30 39.59 24.65
C LYS A 53 5.58 39.42 26.13
N HIS A 54 5.62 38.18 26.60
CA HIS A 54 5.88 37.88 28.00
C HIS A 54 7.32 38.22 28.40
N ILE A 55 8.29 37.99 27.51
CA ILE A 55 9.69 38.37 27.72
C ILE A 55 9.82 39.88 27.83
N LEU A 56 9.23 40.62 26.88
CA LEU A 56 9.28 42.08 26.84
C LEU A 56 8.74 42.67 28.16
N LEU A 57 7.58 42.19 28.60
CA LEU A 57 6.99 42.59 29.87
C LEU A 57 7.91 42.28 31.05
N LEU A 58 8.46 41.07 31.13
CA LEU A 58 9.31 40.68 32.26
C LEU A 58 10.63 41.44 32.29
N SER A 59 11.19 41.78 31.13
CA SER A 59 12.42 42.57 31.01
C SER A 59 12.30 43.98 31.61
N ASP A 60 11.09 44.55 31.65
CA ASP A 60 10.84 45.84 32.29
C ASP A 60 10.89 45.77 33.83
N TYR A 61 10.76 44.56 34.42
CA TYR A 61 10.71 44.37 35.88
C TYR A 61 11.90 43.57 36.44
N ARG A 62 12.54 42.72 35.64
CA ARG A 62 13.69 41.89 36.07
C ARG A 62 14.60 41.51 34.91
N LEU A 63 15.87 41.24 35.23
CA LEU A 63 16.78 40.58 34.31
C LEU A 63 16.37 39.11 34.12
N LEU A 64 16.44 38.62 32.89
CA LEU A 64 16.23 37.21 32.57
C LEU A 64 17.44 36.40 33.02
N SER A 65 17.21 35.18 33.52
CA SER A 65 18.34 34.28 33.81
C SER A 65 18.92 33.69 32.52
N ASP A 66 20.18 33.25 32.57
CA ASP A 66 20.86 32.62 31.43
C ASP A 66 20.09 31.41 30.89
N ILE A 67 19.48 30.62 31.79
CA ILE A 67 18.65 29.46 31.42
C ILE A 67 17.43 29.91 30.60
N GLU A 68 16.76 30.98 30.99
CA GLU A 68 15.59 31.50 30.28
C GLU A 68 15.96 32.05 28.89
N ILE A 69 17.15 32.64 28.76
CA ILE A 69 17.68 33.13 27.48
C ILE A 69 17.98 31.96 26.55
N ILE A 70 18.66 30.92 27.05
CA ILE A 70 19.01 29.73 26.26
C ILE A 70 17.74 29.03 25.75
N THR A 71 16.79 28.73 26.63
CA THR A 71 15.56 28.03 26.24
C THR A 71 14.71 28.83 25.24
N ASN A 72 14.67 30.16 25.36
CA ASN A 72 13.98 30.98 24.36
C ASN A 72 14.71 30.94 23.01
N ASN A 73 16.04 31.06 23.02
CA ASN A 73 16.85 31.02 21.81
C ASN A 73 16.66 29.70 21.06
N GLU A 74 16.67 28.57 21.77
CA GLU A 74 16.36 27.25 21.19
C GLU A 74 15.01 27.23 20.46
N ALA A 75 13.94 27.78 21.07
CA ALA A 75 12.62 27.80 20.44
C ALA A 75 12.59 28.63 19.13
N PHE A 76 13.34 29.74 19.08
CA PHE A 76 13.48 30.54 17.85
C PHE A 76 14.37 29.86 16.80
N GLN A 77 15.41 29.14 17.22
CA GLN A 77 16.23 28.35 16.30
C GLN A 77 15.40 27.27 15.61
N TRP A 78 14.52 26.58 16.35
CA TRP A 78 13.60 25.61 15.77
C TRP A 78 12.62 26.23 14.79
N TYR A 79 12.10 27.43 15.07
CA TYR A 79 11.24 28.16 14.13
C TYR A 79 11.92 28.39 12.76
N HIS A 80 13.22 28.67 12.75
CA HIS A 80 13.98 28.84 11.51
C HIS A 80 14.35 27.52 10.83
N LYS A 81 14.63 26.46 11.61
CA LYS A 81 15.07 25.15 11.07
C LYS A 81 13.93 24.32 10.49
N VAL A 82 12.75 24.33 11.10
CA VAL A 82 11.65 23.42 10.71
C VAL A 82 11.15 23.64 9.28
N PRO A 83 11.04 24.87 8.75
CA PRO A 83 10.71 25.08 7.35
C PRO A 83 11.67 24.35 6.38
N ASP A 84 12.98 24.45 6.60
CA ASP A 84 13.99 23.81 5.76
C ASP A 84 13.87 22.27 5.83
N ILE A 85 13.61 21.72 7.03
CA ILE A 85 13.40 20.28 7.24
C ILE A 85 12.13 19.79 6.51
N LEU A 86 11.08 20.60 6.47
CA LEU A 86 9.86 20.26 5.75
C LEU A 86 10.06 20.30 4.22
N GLU A 87 10.90 21.21 3.72
CA GLU A 87 11.28 21.23 2.29
C GLU A 87 12.14 20.02 1.91
N GLU A 88 13.09 19.63 2.76
CA GLU A 88 13.85 18.39 2.58
C GLU A 88 12.93 17.17 2.57
N ASN A 89 11.95 17.11 3.47
CA ASN A 89 10.98 16.03 3.46
C ASN A 89 10.17 15.98 2.16
N GLU A 90 9.73 17.11 1.60
CA GLU A 90 8.98 17.12 0.33
C GLU A 90 9.78 16.43 -0.79
N SER A 91 11.10 16.64 -0.81
CA SER A 91 12.00 15.92 -1.73
C SER A 91 12.04 14.42 -1.45
N ILE A 92 12.20 14.01 -0.19
CA ILE A 92 12.21 12.60 0.22
C ILE A 92 10.89 11.92 -0.19
N VAL A 93 9.77 12.58 0.08
CA VAL A 93 8.43 12.10 -0.23
C VAL A 93 8.22 11.96 -1.74
N ALA A 94 8.68 12.93 -2.54
CA ALA A 94 8.59 12.86 -4.00
C ALA A 94 9.41 11.68 -4.56
N ILE A 95 10.65 11.52 -4.10
CA ILE A 95 11.53 10.41 -4.51
C ILE A 95 10.91 9.07 -4.11
N LYS A 96 10.48 8.91 -2.85
CA LYS A 96 9.87 7.68 -2.36
C LYS A 96 8.58 7.34 -3.10
N THR A 97 7.76 8.34 -3.43
CA THR A 97 6.55 8.13 -4.25
C THR A 97 6.91 7.50 -5.60
N LEU A 98 7.92 8.05 -6.29
CA LEU A 98 8.39 7.50 -7.56
C LEU A 98 8.93 6.08 -7.40
N GLU A 99 9.75 5.81 -6.38
CA GLU A 99 10.29 4.47 -6.11
C GLU A 99 9.18 3.44 -5.89
N PHE A 100 8.17 3.74 -5.07
CA PHE A 100 7.06 2.81 -4.83
C PHE A 100 6.20 2.61 -6.08
N GLN A 101 5.96 3.65 -6.87
CA GLN A 101 5.21 3.54 -8.12
C GLN A 101 5.98 2.71 -9.17
N GLN A 102 7.30 2.90 -9.26
CA GLN A 102 8.16 2.11 -10.15
C GLN A 102 8.20 0.65 -9.70
N GLY A 103 8.42 0.37 -8.41
CA GLY A 103 8.40 -0.99 -7.87
C GLY A 103 7.09 -1.72 -8.14
N LEU A 104 5.95 -1.03 -7.98
CA LEU A 104 4.63 -1.61 -8.31
C LEU A 104 4.50 -1.91 -9.81
N ARG A 105 5.01 -1.04 -10.70
CA ARG A 105 5.00 -1.31 -12.15
C ARG A 105 5.88 -2.51 -12.51
N GLU A 106 7.05 -2.64 -11.91
CA GLU A 106 7.95 -3.77 -12.12
C GLU A 106 7.35 -5.09 -11.60
N GLU A 107 6.70 -5.06 -10.44
CA GLU A 107 5.95 -6.21 -9.91
C GLU A 107 4.84 -6.64 -10.87
N LEU A 108 4.05 -5.69 -11.38
CA LEU A 108 3.01 -5.99 -12.37
C LEU A 108 3.59 -6.54 -13.69
N GLU A 109 4.73 -6.04 -14.14
CA GLU A 109 5.41 -6.58 -15.33
C GLU A 109 5.90 -8.01 -15.10
N SER A 110 6.41 -8.31 -13.90
CA SER A 110 6.78 -9.66 -13.50
C SER A 110 5.57 -10.60 -13.45
N TYR A 111 4.41 -10.11 -13.02
CA TYR A 111 3.17 -10.88 -13.04
C TYR A 111 2.69 -11.13 -14.47
N ALA A 112 2.77 -10.14 -15.36
CA ALA A 112 2.41 -10.31 -16.77
C ALA A 112 3.24 -11.43 -17.42
N LYS A 113 4.56 -11.42 -17.23
CA LYS A 113 5.44 -12.49 -17.73
C LYS A 113 5.07 -13.86 -17.19
N GLN A 114 4.72 -13.95 -15.91
CA GLN A 114 4.26 -15.22 -15.31
C GLN A 114 2.94 -15.71 -15.92
N VAL A 115 2.04 -14.80 -16.33
CA VAL A 115 0.80 -15.18 -17.04
C VAL A 115 1.10 -15.66 -18.45
N ASP A 116 1.98 -14.97 -19.19
CA ASP A 116 2.40 -15.39 -20.54
C ASP A 116 3.07 -16.79 -20.54
N GLU A 117 3.80 -17.11 -19.47
CA GLU A 117 4.39 -18.45 -19.30
C GLU A 117 3.35 -19.57 -19.12
N ILE A 118 2.11 -19.25 -18.71
CA ILE A 118 1.05 -20.25 -18.49
C ILE A 118 0.63 -20.91 -19.80
N GLU A 119 0.72 -20.21 -20.93
CA GLU A 119 0.42 -20.79 -22.25
C GLU A 119 1.31 -22.01 -22.58
N HIS A 120 2.47 -22.10 -21.93
CA HIS A 120 3.42 -23.20 -22.11
C HIS A 120 3.18 -24.36 -21.14
N TRP A 121 2.21 -24.26 -20.23
CA TRP A 121 1.89 -25.29 -19.24
C TRP A 121 0.90 -26.30 -19.83
N GLY A 122 1.44 -27.36 -20.45
CA GLY A 122 0.64 -28.42 -21.08
C GLY A 122 0.63 -29.76 -20.34
N ASP A 123 1.41 -29.93 -19.27
CA ASP A 123 1.56 -31.22 -18.60
C ASP A 123 0.47 -31.46 -17.53
N ILE A 124 -0.43 -32.40 -17.82
CA ILE A 124 -1.50 -32.83 -16.91
C ILE A 124 -0.93 -33.43 -15.61
N ALA A 125 0.25 -34.05 -15.63
CA ALA A 125 0.86 -34.62 -14.43
C ALA A 125 1.25 -33.55 -13.40
N GLU A 126 1.51 -32.31 -13.85
CA GLU A 126 1.85 -31.18 -13.00
C GLU A 126 0.66 -30.25 -12.70
N VAL A 127 -0.56 -30.61 -13.08
CA VAL A 127 -1.72 -29.70 -13.03
C VAL A 127 -2.01 -29.12 -11.63
N TYR A 128 -1.84 -29.92 -10.56
CA TYR A 128 -1.99 -29.44 -9.18
C TYR A 128 -0.95 -28.38 -8.79
N LYS A 129 0.26 -28.48 -9.35
CA LYS A 129 1.33 -27.48 -9.15
C LYS A 129 1.02 -26.20 -9.92
N TYR A 130 0.48 -26.32 -11.13
CA TYR A 130 0.02 -25.20 -11.94
C TYR A 130 -1.13 -24.45 -11.25
N GLN A 131 -2.16 -25.17 -10.79
CA GLN A 131 -3.26 -24.62 -9.98
C GLN A 131 -2.74 -23.79 -8.80
N LYS A 132 -1.80 -24.35 -8.02
CA LYS A 132 -1.22 -23.65 -6.86
C LYS A 132 -0.45 -22.39 -7.25
N LYS A 133 0.31 -22.43 -8.35
CA LYS A 133 1.02 -21.24 -8.87
C LYS A 133 0.05 -20.17 -9.32
N THR A 134 -0.99 -20.53 -10.06
CA THR A 134 -2.05 -19.62 -10.54
C THR A 134 -2.80 -18.98 -9.36
N GLN A 135 -3.14 -19.75 -8.32
CA GLN A 135 -3.74 -19.22 -7.09
C GLN A 135 -2.81 -18.25 -6.37
N THR A 136 -1.51 -18.54 -6.32
CA THR A 136 -0.52 -17.65 -5.70
C THR A 136 -0.42 -16.33 -6.46
N LEU A 137 -0.44 -16.38 -7.79
CA LEU A 137 -0.41 -15.19 -8.64
C LEU A 137 -1.69 -14.35 -8.51
N GLU A 138 -2.85 -15.00 -8.45
CA GLU A 138 -4.14 -14.33 -8.18
C GLU A 138 -4.11 -13.62 -6.83
N ASN A 139 -3.67 -14.28 -5.76
CA ASN A 139 -3.57 -13.67 -4.43
C ASN A 139 -2.63 -12.45 -4.42
N ARG A 140 -1.54 -12.49 -5.20
CA ARG A 140 -0.64 -11.34 -5.37
C ARG A 140 -1.30 -10.19 -6.15
N LEU A 141 -2.08 -10.50 -7.19
CA LEU A 141 -2.84 -9.50 -7.94
C LEU A 141 -3.97 -8.86 -7.11
N ILE A 142 -4.56 -9.59 -6.17
CA ILE A 142 -5.51 -9.06 -5.19
C ILE A 142 -4.79 -8.15 -4.19
N ALA A 143 -3.67 -8.59 -3.62
CA ALA A 143 -2.88 -7.76 -2.71
C ALA A 143 -2.40 -6.44 -3.38
N ALA A 144 -2.02 -6.51 -4.66
CA ALA A 144 -1.69 -5.33 -5.46
C ALA A 144 -2.91 -4.39 -5.66
N MET A 145 -4.13 -4.95 -5.79
CA MET A 145 -5.38 -4.17 -5.82
C MET A 145 -5.57 -3.39 -4.56
N ASP A 146 -5.50 -4.06 -3.41
CA ASP A 146 -5.75 -3.44 -2.11
C ASP A 146 -4.73 -2.31 -1.85
N LYS A 147 -3.49 -2.48 -2.33
CA LYS A 147 -2.48 -1.43 -2.29
C LYS A 147 -2.84 -0.25 -3.18
N ILE A 148 -3.30 -0.48 -4.42
CA ILE A 148 -3.74 0.56 -5.35
C ILE A 148 -4.98 1.28 -4.83
N ASP A 149 -5.96 0.57 -4.27
CA ASP A 149 -7.18 1.16 -3.76
C ASP A 149 -6.90 2.07 -2.57
N LYS A 150 -5.98 1.67 -1.67
CA LYS A 150 -5.49 2.54 -0.59
C LYS A 150 -4.81 3.80 -1.12
N PHE A 151 -3.96 3.68 -2.15
CA PHE A 151 -3.37 4.84 -2.81
C PHE A 151 -4.46 5.78 -3.34
N ASN A 152 -5.44 5.24 -4.04
CA ASN A 152 -6.50 6.01 -4.70
C ASN A 152 -7.45 6.69 -3.69
N GLU A 153 -7.83 6.01 -2.60
CA GLU A 153 -8.67 6.55 -1.53
C GLU A 153 -7.99 7.76 -0.85
N GLU A 154 -6.69 7.65 -0.62
CA GLU A 154 -5.90 8.72 -0.03
C GLU A 154 -5.66 9.86 -1.02
N GLU A 155 -5.26 9.57 -2.27
CA GLU A 155 -5.14 10.57 -3.35
C GLU A 155 -6.45 11.38 -3.50
N ALA A 156 -7.59 10.70 -3.51
CA ALA A 156 -8.90 11.35 -3.54
C ALA A 156 -9.17 12.21 -2.30
N SER A 157 -8.79 11.75 -1.11
CA SER A 157 -8.91 12.51 0.14
C SER A 157 -8.07 13.79 0.15
N PHE A 158 -6.95 13.80 -0.58
CA PHE A 158 -6.09 14.98 -0.77
C PHE A 158 -6.49 15.85 -1.96
N GLY A 159 -7.47 15.43 -2.77
CA GLY A 159 -7.88 16.11 -4.00
C GLY A 159 -6.85 15.97 -5.12
N TRP A 160 -6.07 14.90 -5.10
CA TRP A 160 -5.10 14.55 -6.14
C TRP A 160 -5.72 13.66 -7.21
N ASP A 161 -5.12 13.68 -8.39
CA ASP A 161 -5.54 12.82 -9.49
C ASP A 161 -5.25 11.36 -9.17
N ILE A 162 -6.29 10.53 -9.29
CA ILE A 162 -6.21 9.09 -9.02
C ILE A 162 -5.32 8.40 -10.05
N THR A 163 -4.29 7.70 -9.58
CA THR A 163 -3.40 6.95 -10.45
C THR A 163 -4.08 5.69 -11.00
N GLN A 164 -4.17 5.57 -12.33
CA GLN A 164 -4.77 4.40 -12.98
C GLN A 164 -3.74 3.31 -13.29
N TYR A 165 -4.10 2.07 -12.97
CA TYR A 165 -3.28 0.87 -13.24
C TYR A 165 -4.00 -0.13 -14.17
N PRO A 166 -4.28 0.23 -15.44
CA PRO A 166 -5.03 -0.62 -16.36
C PRO A 166 -4.36 -1.98 -16.61
N ARG A 167 -3.02 -2.03 -16.57
CA ARG A 167 -2.23 -3.24 -16.80
C ARG A 167 -2.53 -4.34 -15.78
N ARG A 168 -2.80 -3.98 -14.52
CA ARG A 168 -3.19 -4.94 -13.47
C ARG A 168 -4.51 -5.64 -13.82
N LYS A 169 -5.49 -4.89 -14.33
CA LYS A 169 -6.78 -5.45 -14.77
C LYS A 169 -6.60 -6.39 -15.95
N GLN A 170 -5.80 -6.00 -16.95
CA GLN A 170 -5.47 -6.86 -18.10
C GLN A 170 -4.86 -8.21 -17.68
N ILE A 171 -3.88 -8.19 -16.77
CA ILE A 171 -3.24 -9.41 -16.25
C ILE A 171 -4.27 -10.29 -15.51
N ALA A 172 -5.15 -9.70 -14.70
CA ALA A 172 -6.19 -10.44 -13.99
C ALA A 172 -7.21 -11.07 -14.97
N ASP A 173 -7.62 -10.34 -15.99
CA ASP A 173 -8.54 -10.81 -17.02
C ASP A 173 -7.91 -11.94 -17.86
N GLN A 174 -6.62 -11.87 -18.16
CA GLN A 174 -5.86 -12.94 -18.83
C GLN A 174 -5.68 -14.18 -17.94
N LEU A 175 -5.43 -14.00 -16.64
CA LEU A 175 -5.22 -15.11 -15.70
C LEU A 175 -6.50 -15.93 -15.44
N LYS A 176 -7.66 -15.27 -15.48
CA LYS A 176 -8.97 -15.84 -15.13
C LYS A 176 -9.32 -17.14 -15.88
N PRO A 177 -9.25 -17.21 -17.23
CA PRO A 177 -9.57 -18.45 -17.96
C PRO A 177 -8.62 -19.60 -17.61
N PHE A 178 -7.31 -19.34 -17.47
CA PHE A 178 -6.35 -20.38 -17.10
C PHE A 178 -6.59 -20.95 -15.71
N LYS A 179 -6.95 -20.08 -14.75
CA LYS A 179 -7.34 -20.51 -13.40
C LYS A 179 -8.56 -21.43 -13.46
N GLN A 180 -9.62 -21.01 -14.14
CA GLN A 180 -10.84 -21.81 -14.28
C GLN A 180 -10.54 -23.18 -14.91
N LEU A 181 -9.66 -23.22 -15.92
CA LEU A 181 -9.20 -24.45 -16.53
C LEU A 181 -8.49 -25.37 -15.52
N PHE A 182 -7.47 -24.88 -14.82
CA PHE A 182 -6.72 -25.70 -13.86
C PHE A 182 -7.56 -26.15 -12.68
N ASP A 183 -8.44 -25.28 -12.16
CA ASP A 183 -9.37 -25.61 -11.09
C ASP A 183 -10.32 -26.74 -11.53
N ALA A 184 -10.90 -26.63 -12.73
CA ALA A 184 -11.79 -27.67 -13.25
C ALA A 184 -11.09 -29.00 -13.53
N ILE A 185 -9.85 -28.99 -14.06
CA ILE A 185 -9.07 -30.22 -14.26
C ILE A 185 -8.75 -30.87 -12.91
N CYS A 186 -8.31 -30.09 -11.92
CA CYS A 186 -8.00 -30.62 -10.59
C CYS A 186 -9.24 -31.19 -9.90
N ASP A 187 -10.39 -30.51 -10.01
CA ASP A 187 -11.67 -30.99 -9.49
C ASP A 187 -12.10 -32.28 -10.19
N PHE A 188 -11.97 -32.35 -11.52
CA PHE A 188 -12.27 -33.56 -12.28
C PHE A 188 -11.37 -34.73 -11.87
N LEU A 189 -10.05 -34.52 -11.79
CA LEU A 189 -9.11 -35.58 -11.38
C LEU A 189 -9.37 -36.05 -9.95
N THR A 190 -9.69 -35.13 -9.04
CA THR A 190 -10.03 -35.46 -7.65
C THR A 190 -11.33 -36.27 -7.57
N LYS A 191 -12.36 -35.89 -8.32
CA LYS A 191 -13.63 -36.62 -8.40
C LYS A 191 -13.43 -38.00 -9.04
N HIS A 192 -12.66 -38.07 -10.13
CA HIS A 192 -12.34 -39.30 -10.83
C HIS A 192 -11.59 -40.30 -9.93
N ASP A 193 -10.57 -39.85 -9.19
CA ASP A 193 -9.87 -40.70 -8.21
C ASP A 193 -10.82 -41.22 -7.12
N LYS A 194 -11.69 -40.35 -6.59
CA LYS A 194 -12.70 -40.75 -5.60
C LYS A 194 -13.68 -41.77 -6.16
N TRP A 195 -14.15 -41.63 -7.39
CA TRP A 195 -15.08 -42.59 -8.00
C TRP A 195 -14.43 -43.97 -8.18
N LEU A 196 -13.17 -44.02 -8.59
CA LEU A 196 -12.45 -45.28 -8.81
C LEU A 196 -12.02 -45.98 -7.52
N ASN A 197 -11.69 -45.23 -6.47
CA ASN A 197 -11.20 -45.76 -5.19
C ASN A 197 -12.30 -46.00 -4.15
N SER A 198 -13.56 -45.63 -4.45
CA SER A 198 -14.68 -45.85 -3.53
C SER A 198 -15.31 -47.23 -3.74
N MET A 199 -15.98 -47.72 -2.70
CA MET A 199 -16.65 -49.02 -2.74
C MET A 199 -17.68 -49.06 -3.87
N ILE A 200 -17.72 -50.17 -4.60
CA ILE A 200 -18.65 -50.36 -5.72
C ILE A 200 -20.09 -50.19 -5.22
N GLY A 201 -20.83 -49.24 -5.80
CA GLY A 201 -22.19 -48.87 -5.39
C GLY A 201 -22.31 -47.66 -4.46
N SER A 202 -21.20 -46.99 -4.12
CA SER A 202 -21.22 -45.78 -3.26
C SER A 202 -21.72 -44.51 -3.96
N TYR A 203 -21.62 -44.46 -5.29
CA TYR A 203 -22.03 -43.31 -6.11
C TYR A 203 -23.04 -43.74 -7.17
N ASN A 204 -24.02 -42.87 -7.43
CA ASN A 204 -25.03 -43.09 -8.46
C ASN A 204 -24.43 -42.80 -9.85
N PRO A 205 -24.56 -43.72 -10.82
CA PRO A 205 -24.07 -43.51 -12.19
C PRO A 205 -24.61 -42.24 -12.87
N GLU A 206 -25.85 -41.82 -12.60
CA GLU A 206 -26.41 -40.58 -13.16
C GLU A 206 -25.73 -39.32 -12.61
N ASP A 207 -25.31 -39.34 -11.34
CA ASP A 207 -24.59 -38.22 -10.72
C ASP A 207 -23.18 -38.10 -11.30
N ILE A 208 -22.54 -39.23 -11.59
CA ILE A 208 -21.23 -39.26 -12.27
C ILE A 208 -21.36 -38.74 -13.71
N ASP A 209 -22.38 -39.18 -14.46
CA ASP A 209 -22.61 -38.72 -15.84
C ASP A 209 -22.92 -37.21 -15.90
N ASN A 210 -23.69 -36.71 -14.93
CA ASN A 210 -23.94 -35.27 -14.78
C ASN A 210 -22.68 -34.49 -14.42
N ASP A 211 -21.83 -35.00 -13.52
CA ASP A 211 -20.58 -34.34 -13.12
C ASP A 211 -19.54 -34.31 -14.25
N VAL A 212 -19.42 -35.40 -15.02
CA VAL A 212 -18.57 -35.47 -16.22
C VAL A 212 -19.12 -34.53 -17.30
N GLY A 213 -20.43 -34.53 -17.50
CA GLY A 213 -21.10 -33.62 -18.42
C GLY A 213 -20.94 -32.16 -18.04
N TYR A 214 -20.96 -31.83 -16.75
CA TYR A 214 -20.71 -30.48 -16.23
C TYR A 214 -19.25 -30.07 -16.43
N ALA A 215 -18.27 -30.93 -16.12
CA ALA A 215 -16.86 -30.65 -16.36
C ALA A 215 -16.54 -30.41 -17.85
N PHE A 216 -17.21 -31.14 -18.74
CA PHE A 216 -17.08 -30.96 -20.19
C PHE A 216 -17.78 -29.70 -20.72
N ARG A 217 -18.90 -29.29 -20.12
CA ARG A 217 -19.71 -28.13 -20.54
C ARG A 217 -19.34 -26.81 -19.86
N SER A 218 -18.67 -26.86 -18.71
CA SER A 218 -18.27 -25.69 -17.94
C SER A 218 -17.20 -24.89 -18.70
N ASP A 219 -17.62 -24.03 -19.64
CA ASP A 219 -16.98 -22.86 -20.28
C ASP A 219 -15.51 -22.90 -20.72
N ILE A 220 -14.79 -24.01 -20.49
CA ILE A 220 -13.38 -24.23 -20.84
C ILE A 220 -13.22 -24.32 -22.35
N PHE A 221 -14.22 -24.87 -23.05
CA PHE A 221 -14.22 -25.03 -24.50
C PHE A 221 -14.99 -23.95 -25.26
N SER A 222 -15.69 -23.05 -24.56
CA SER A 222 -16.45 -21.96 -25.19
C SER A 222 -15.63 -20.68 -25.41
N THR A 223 -14.45 -20.58 -24.80
CA THR A 223 -13.67 -19.33 -24.73
C THR A 223 -12.22 -19.47 -25.21
N LEU A 224 -11.84 -20.64 -25.75
CA LEU A 224 -10.65 -20.85 -26.58
C LEU A 224 -11.03 -20.72 -28.06
#